data_AF-A0A8S9EL50-F1
#
_entry.id   AF-A0A8S9EL50-F1
#
_cell.length_a   1.000
_cell.length_b   1.000
_cell.length_c   1.000
_cell.angle_alpha   90.00
_cell.angle_beta   90.00
_cell.angle_gamma   90.00
#
_symmetry.space_group_name_H-M   'P 1'
#
loop_
_entity.id
_entity.type
_entity.pdbx_description
1 polymer ?
#
loop_
_entity_poly.entity_id
_entity_poly.type
_entity_poly.pdbx_seq_one_letter_code
_entity_poly.pdbx_strand_id
1 'polypeptide(L)'
;GTGAGGRGGGLAGSPQPARKGRLGPAGGSARESLELKDIFIAVKTTRKYHRSRLDLLLQTWISQARGQTFIFTDWEDQELRLKAGDHMINTNCSAVHTRQALCCKMSVEYDKFLESGQKWFCHVDDDNYVNPRTLLRLLSAFSHSQDVYVGRPSLDHPIEAADHVQSDGSKTTVKFWFATGGAGFCISRGLALKMSPWASLGNFISTAERVRLPDDCTIGYIIEGLLEVKLLHSPLFHSHLENLQRLQGESVLQQVTLSYGDPENKHNVVSVGGVFGLQQDPTRFKSVHCLLYPDTIWCPAKKMS
;
A
#
# COMPACT_ATOMS: atom_id res chain seq x y z
N GLY A 1 79.74 4.79 39.51
CA GLY A 1 79.16 6.03 38.99
C GLY A 1 77.78 5.73 38.44
N THR A 2 76.80 6.55 38.83
CA THR A 2 75.61 7.02 38.06
C THR A 2 74.84 6.00 37.19
N GLY A 3 73.52 5.79 37.26
CA GLY A 3 72.38 6.40 37.94
C GLY A 3 71.17 5.47 37.71
N ALA A 4 70.22 5.37 38.66
CA ALA A 4 68.95 6.09 38.69
C ALA A 4 67.81 5.43 37.87
N GLY A 5 66.72 5.09 38.60
CA GLY A 5 65.37 4.81 38.12
C GLY A 5 65.08 3.32 37.86
N GLY A 6 64.12 2.63 38.49
CA GLY A 6 62.99 3.06 39.30
C GLY A 6 61.75 2.25 38.91
N ARG A 7 61.39 1.27 39.75
CA ARG A 7 60.05 0.66 39.97
C ARG A 7 59.35 -0.07 38.81
N GLY A 8 59.21 -1.38 38.98
CA GLY A 8 58.16 -2.21 38.37
C GLY A 8 57.55 -3.13 39.42
N GLY A 9 56.44 -2.70 40.03
CA GLY A 9 55.61 -3.50 40.92
C GLY A 9 54.20 -3.52 40.37
N GLY A 10 53.76 -4.67 39.87
CA GLY A 10 52.43 -4.86 39.34
C GLY A 10 51.38 -4.93 40.43
N LEU A 11 50.15 -4.55 40.08
CA LEU A 11 48.91 -5.05 40.67
C LEU A 11 47.79 -4.90 39.63
N ALA A 12 47.07 -5.99 39.45
CA ALA A 12 46.07 -6.20 38.41
C ALA A 12 44.85 -5.28 38.57
N GLY A 13 44.41 -4.69 37.47
CA GLY A 13 43.15 -3.95 37.35
C GLY A 13 42.25 -4.60 36.29
N SER A 14 41.05 -5.01 36.71
CA SER A 14 40.00 -5.61 35.89
C SER A 14 39.55 -4.70 34.73
N PRO A 15 39.14 -5.24 33.56
CA PRO A 15 38.68 -4.42 32.45
C PRO A 15 37.26 -3.89 32.71
N GLN A 16 37.12 -2.56 32.75
CA GLN A 16 35.82 -1.90 32.72
C GLN A 16 35.16 -2.09 31.34
N PRO A 17 33.85 -2.39 31.28
CA PRO A 17 33.16 -2.49 30.00
C PRO A 17 33.03 -1.10 29.36
N ALA A 18 33.31 -1.04 28.05
CA ALA A 18 33.13 0.13 27.21
C ALA A 18 31.73 0.75 27.43
N ARG A 19 31.70 2.07 27.67
CA ARG A 19 30.47 2.87 27.69
C ARG A 19 29.71 2.64 26.39
N LYS A 20 28.60 1.89 26.47
CA LYS A 20 27.54 1.91 25.44
C LYS A 20 27.07 3.36 25.30
N GLY A 21 27.47 4.02 24.22
CA GLY A 21 26.79 5.21 23.76
C GLY A 21 25.34 4.82 23.46
N ARG A 22 24.42 5.19 24.35
CA ARG A 22 22.99 5.21 24.03
C ARG A 22 22.83 6.27 22.94
N LEU A 23 22.68 5.83 21.69
CA LEU A 23 21.96 6.60 20.69
C LEU A 23 20.53 6.73 21.21
N GLY A 24 20.25 7.85 21.88
CA GLY A 24 18.87 8.29 22.09
C GLY A 24 18.20 8.51 20.73
N PRO A 25 16.87 8.37 20.64
CA PRO A 25 16.17 8.55 19.38
C PRO A 25 16.38 9.98 18.91
N ALA A 26 16.98 10.14 17.73
CA ALA A 26 17.05 11.40 17.04
C ALA A 26 15.63 11.82 16.66
N GLY A 27 15.22 13.00 17.13
CA GLY A 27 14.16 13.82 16.57
C GLY A 27 12.75 13.22 16.59
N GLY A 28 11.93 13.68 17.54
CA GLY A 28 10.48 13.63 17.39
C GLY A 28 10.08 14.45 16.17
N SER A 29 9.94 13.80 15.01
CA SER A 29 9.35 14.38 13.81
C SER A 29 7.96 14.91 14.19
N ALA A 30 7.76 16.22 14.12
CA ALA A 30 6.42 16.78 14.19
C ALA A 30 5.57 16.11 13.11
N ARG A 31 4.40 15.60 13.48
CA ARG A 31 3.46 14.99 12.53
C ARG A 31 3.21 15.97 11.38
N GLU A 32 3.25 15.48 10.14
CA GLU A 32 2.90 16.32 9.01
C GLU A 32 1.43 16.76 9.15
N SER A 33 1.16 18.05 8.96
CA SER A 33 -0.21 18.55 8.80
C SER A 33 -0.75 18.07 7.45
N LEU A 34 -1.49 16.97 7.50
CA LEU A 34 -2.03 16.28 6.33
C LEU A 34 -3.57 16.29 6.38
N GLU A 35 -4.20 16.57 5.26
CA GLU A 35 -5.65 16.44 5.07
C GLU A 35 -5.98 15.34 4.05
N LEU A 36 -7.22 14.85 4.02
CA LEU A 36 -7.60 13.82 3.05
C LEU A 36 -7.34 14.26 1.60
N LYS A 37 -7.58 15.53 1.26
CA LYS A 37 -7.34 16.07 -0.10
C LYS A 37 -5.90 15.98 -0.59
N ASP A 38 -4.95 15.74 0.32
CA ASP A 38 -3.54 15.55 0.00
C ASP A 38 -3.20 14.12 -0.45
N ILE A 39 -4.17 13.19 -0.38
CA ILE A 39 -4.00 11.76 -0.68
C ILE A 39 -4.75 11.41 -1.97
N PHE A 40 -4.03 10.81 -2.91
CA PHE A 40 -4.54 10.25 -4.15
C PHE A 40 -4.79 8.77 -3.97
N ILE A 41 -6.05 8.34 -4.02
CA ILE A 41 -6.41 6.92 -3.89
C ILE A 41 -6.80 6.40 -5.27
N ALA A 42 -5.96 5.54 -5.85
CA ALA A 42 -6.23 4.86 -7.11
C ALA A 42 -6.89 3.50 -6.84
N VAL A 43 -8.10 3.31 -7.37
CA VAL A 43 -8.82 2.03 -7.36
C VAL A 43 -8.72 1.41 -8.74
N LYS A 44 -8.02 0.28 -8.84
CA LYS A 44 -7.92 -0.47 -10.09
C LYS A 44 -9.10 -1.42 -10.23
N THR A 45 -9.76 -1.40 -11.38
CA THR A 45 -10.87 -2.29 -11.69
C THR A 45 -10.88 -2.69 -13.17
N THR A 46 -11.90 -3.43 -13.58
CA THR A 46 -12.19 -3.78 -14.97
C THR A 46 -13.70 -3.79 -15.20
N ARG A 47 -14.12 -3.65 -16.46
CA ARG A 47 -15.55 -3.61 -16.87
C ARG A 47 -16.42 -4.64 -16.17
N LYS A 48 -15.96 -5.89 -16.03
CA LYS A 48 -16.75 -6.99 -15.45
C LYS A 48 -17.06 -6.79 -13.96
N TYR A 49 -16.34 -5.91 -13.26
CA TYR A 49 -16.49 -5.64 -11.83
C TYR A 49 -17.12 -4.29 -11.48
N HIS A 50 -17.50 -3.49 -12.49
CA HIS A 50 -18.20 -2.21 -12.27
C HIS A 50 -19.45 -2.35 -11.39
N ARG A 51 -20.17 -3.47 -11.49
CA ARG A 51 -21.38 -3.73 -10.68
C ARG A 51 -21.11 -4.59 -9.48
N SER A 52 -20.49 -5.74 -9.69
CA SER A 52 -20.32 -6.75 -8.66
C SER A 52 -19.38 -6.31 -7.53
N ARG A 53 -18.46 -5.39 -7.79
CA ARG A 53 -17.49 -4.88 -6.80
C ARG A 53 -17.60 -3.37 -6.58
N LEU A 54 -17.51 -2.56 -7.63
CA LEU A 54 -17.44 -1.10 -7.46
C LEU A 54 -18.70 -0.47 -6.86
N ASP A 55 -19.90 -0.96 -7.18
CA ASP A 55 -21.13 -0.42 -6.58
C ASP A 55 -21.11 -0.55 -5.04
N LEU A 56 -20.53 -1.63 -4.51
CA LEU A 56 -20.32 -1.80 -3.07
C LEU A 56 -19.32 -0.78 -2.52
N LEU A 57 -18.20 -0.55 -3.20
CA LEU A 57 -17.18 0.42 -2.74
C LEU A 57 -17.73 1.84 -2.75
N LEU A 58 -18.46 2.23 -3.81
CA LEU A 58 -19.16 3.50 -3.97
C LEU A 58 -20.21 3.72 -2.88
N GLN A 59 -20.97 2.67 -2.53
CA GLN A 59 -21.94 2.73 -1.43
C GLN A 59 -21.27 2.85 -0.06
N THR A 60 -20.05 2.34 0.09
CA THR A 60 -19.35 2.23 1.37
C THR A 60 -18.18 3.21 1.47
N TRP A 61 -16.93 2.76 1.47
CA TRP A 61 -15.79 3.60 1.86
C TRP A 61 -15.51 4.76 0.89
N ILE A 62 -15.78 4.59 -0.41
CA ILE A 62 -15.57 5.66 -1.39
C ILE A 62 -16.50 6.84 -1.09
N SER A 63 -17.68 6.60 -0.51
CA SER A 63 -18.58 7.69 -0.08
C SER A 63 -17.93 8.65 0.93
N GLN A 64 -16.92 8.19 1.67
CA GLN A 64 -16.19 8.95 2.69
C GLN A 64 -14.91 9.60 2.18
N ALA A 65 -14.49 9.28 0.95
CA ALA A 65 -13.25 9.77 0.33
C ALA A 65 -13.42 10.07 -1.17
N ARG A 66 -14.63 10.45 -1.60
CA ARG A 66 -14.99 10.59 -3.02
C ARG A 66 -14.08 11.58 -3.75
N GLY A 67 -13.73 12.69 -3.10
CA GLY A 67 -12.86 13.73 -3.66
C GLY A 67 -11.40 13.30 -3.83
N GLN A 68 -10.99 12.19 -3.23
CA GLN A 68 -9.62 11.68 -3.24
C GLN A 68 -9.48 10.40 -4.07
N THR A 69 -10.60 9.79 -4.44
CA THR A 69 -10.63 8.46 -5.06
C THR A 69 -10.83 8.57 -6.56
N PHE A 70 -9.90 7.97 -7.31
CA PHE A 70 -9.90 7.88 -8.76
C PHE A 70 -10.02 6.40 -9.16
N ILE A 71 -10.93 6.10 -10.08
CA ILE A 71 -11.28 4.74 -10.50
C ILE A 71 -10.67 4.50 -11.88
N PHE A 72 -9.71 3.59 -11.96
CA PHE A 72 -9.01 3.25 -13.19
C PHE A 72 -9.57 1.97 -13.78
N THR A 73 -10.14 2.07 -14.98
CA THR A 73 -10.79 0.95 -15.66
C THR A 73 -10.35 0.83 -17.13
N ASP A 74 -10.70 -0.27 -17.77
CA ASP A 74 -10.45 -0.58 -19.18
C ASP A 74 -11.64 -0.27 -20.11
N TRP A 75 -12.71 0.32 -19.57
CA TRP A 75 -13.93 0.55 -20.35
C TRP A 75 -14.70 1.80 -19.92
N GLU A 76 -15.24 2.53 -20.91
CA GLU A 76 -16.13 3.66 -20.65
C GLU A 76 -17.54 3.18 -20.27
N ASP A 77 -18.02 3.58 -19.09
CA ASP A 77 -19.29 3.15 -18.51
C ASP A 77 -20.07 4.38 -18.07
N GLN A 78 -21.19 4.64 -18.73
CA GLN A 78 -21.98 5.86 -18.55
C GLN A 78 -22.55 5.97 -17.13
N GLU A 79 -22.97 4.87 -16.52
CA GLU A 79 -23.53 4.92 -15.18
C GLU A 79 -22.44 5.07 -14.11
N LEU A 80 -21.28 4.43 -14.29
CA LEU A 80 -20.13 4.68 -13.42
C LEU A 80 -19.66 6.14 -13.57
N ARG A 81 -19.64 6.68 -14.79
CA ARG A 81 -19.35 8.10 -15.07
C ARG A 81 -20.34 9.03 -14.35
N LEU A 82 -21.63 8.71 -14.33
CA LEU A 82 -22.61 9.49 -13.56
C LEU A 82 -22.33 9.47 -12.04
N LYS A 83 -21.80 8.37 -11.51
CA LYS A 83 -21.46 8.24 -10.08
C LYS A 83 -20.10 8.83 -9.72
N ALA A 84 -19.08 8.68 -10.56
CA ALA A 84 -17.70 9.07 -10.26
C ALA A 84 -17.27 10.38 -10.95
N GLY A 85 -17.99 10.85 -11.97
CA GLY A 85 -17.62 12.04 -12.74
C GLY A 85 -16.26 11.90 -13.40
N ASP A 86 -15.45 12.96 -13.31
CA ASP A 86 -14.09 13.00 -13.87
C ASP A 86 -13.11 12.09 -13.13
N HIS A 87 -13.50 11.51 -11.99
CA HIS A 87 -12.67 10.56 -11.26
C HIS A 87 -12.72 9.15 -11.87
N MET A 88 -13.60 8.90 -12.84
CA MET A 88 -13.54 7.69 -13.65
C MET A 88 -12.53 7.89 -14.79
N ILE A 89 -11.46 7.10 -14.78
CA ILE A 89 -10.40 7.13 -15.79
C ILE A 89 -10.47 5.85 -16.62
N ASN A 90 -10.89 5.98 -17.88
CA ASN A 90 -10.69 4.91 -18.85
C ASN A 90 -9.23 4.94 -19.33
N THR A 91 -8.50 3.90 -18.96
CA THR A 91 -7.07 3.73 -19.25
C THR A 91 -6.80 3.37 -20.70
N ASN A 92 -7.81 2.89 -21.44
CA ASN A 92 -7.67 2.24 -22.75
C ASN A 92 -6.70 1.03 -22.75
N CYS A 93 -6.33 0.53 -21.57
CA CYS A 93 -5.58 -0.71 -21.42
C CYS A 93 -6.48 -1.92 -21.68
N SER A 94 -5.88 -3.08 -21.95
CA SER A 94 -6.64 -4.30 -22.14
C SER A 94 -7.41 -4.72 -20.88
N ALA A 95 -8.58 -5.33 -21.07
CA ALA A 95 -9.43 -5.86 -20.01
C ALA A 95 -9.02 -7.27 -19.54
N VAL A 96 -8.03 -7.89 -20.19
CA VAL A 96 -7.51 -9.19 -19.78
C VAL A 96 -6.72 -9.08 -18.48
N HIS A 97 -6.70 -10.16 -17.69
CA HIS A 97 -5.92 -10.23 -16.45
C HIS A 97 -4.50 -10.75 -16.74
N THR A 98 -3.74 -10.04 -17.57
CA THR A 98 -2.32 -10.36 -17.85
C THR A 98 -1.40 -9.35 -17.18
N ARG A 99 -0.13 -9.73 -16.98
CA ARG A 99 0.92 -8.83 -16.48
C ARG A 99 0.96 -7.52 -17.25
N GLN A 100 0.96 -7.57 -18.59
CA GLN A 100 1.00 -6.37 -19.42
C GLN A 100 -0.19 -5.45 -19.15
N ALA A 101 -1.40 -6.01 -19.05
CA ALA A 101 -2.62 -5.25 -18.86
C ALA A 101 -2.68 -4.57 -17.47
N LEU A 102 -2.24 -5.28 -16.42
CA LEU A 102 -2.13 -4.73 -15.07
C LEU A 102 -1.07 -3.61 -14.99
N CYS A 103 0.11 -3.84 -15.56
CA CYS A 103 1.17 -2.83 -15.61
C CYS A 103 0.76 -1.60 -16.41
N CYS A 104 -0.01 -1.78 -17.49
CA CYS A 104 -0.58 -0.67 -18.25
C CYS A 104 -1.50 0.19 -17.37
N LYS A 105 -2.43 -0.41 -16.62
CA LYS A 105 -3.30 0.33 -15.71
C LYS A 105 -2.51 1.05 -14.62
N MET A 106 -1.54 0.37 -13.98
CA MET A 106 -0.66 0.96 -12.97
C MET A 106 0.15 2.15 -13.52
N SER A 107 0.61 2.07 -14.78
CA SER A 107 1.30 3.20 -15.44
C SER A 107 0.39 4.44 -15.50
N VAL A 108 -0.89 4.26 -15.83
CA VAL A 108 -1.85 5.37 -15.91
C VAL A 108 -2.20 5.90 -14.52
N GLU A 109 -2.32 5.03 -13.52
CA GLU A 109 -2.48 5.43 -12.10
C GLU A 109 -1.36 6.34 -11.64
N TYR A 110 -0.13 5.92 -11.91
CA TYR A 110 1.08 6.64 -11.53
C TYR A 110 1.19 8.00 -12.22
N ASP A 111 0.99 8.06 -13.55
CA ASP A 111 1.04 9.32 -14.29
C ASP A 111 -0.07 10.29 -13.83
N LYS A 112 -1.29 9.80 -13.60
CA LYS A 112 -2.39 10.63 -13.07
C LYS A 112 -2.12 11.15 -11.67
N PHE A 113 -1.47 10.35 -10.81
CA PHE A 113 -1.02 10.83 -9.52
C PHE A 113 0.01 11.96 -9.64
N LEU A 114 1.02 11.82 -10.51
CA LEU A 114 2.02 12.88 -10.68
C LEU A 114 1.39 14.19 -11.15
N GLU A 115 0.49 14.12 -12.13
CA GLU A 115 -0.30 15.24 -12.66
C GLU A 115 -1.15 15.92 -11.57
N SER A 116 -1.71 15.15 -10.63
CA SER A 116 -2.60 15.68 -9.58
C SER A 116 -1.94 16.67 -8.61
N GLY A 117 -0.61 16.64 -8.50
CA GLY A 117 0.11 17.44 -7.50
C GLY A 117 -0.04 16.97 -6.05
N GLN A 118 -0.80 15.91 -5.78
CA GLN A 118 -1.07 15.42 -4.43
C GLN A 118 0.18 14.84 -3.76
N LYS A 119 0.17 14.82 -2.42
CA LYS A 119 1.33 14.48 -1.58
C LYS A 119 1.57 12.97 -1.47
N TRP A 120 0.51 12.17 -1.53
CA TRP A 120 0.58 10.73 -1.35
C TRP A 120 -0.16 10.00 -2.45
N PHE A 121 0.47 8.98 -3.03
CA PHE A 121 -0.17 8.01 -3.90
C PHE A 121 -0.50 6.77 -3.09
N CYS A 122 -1.75 6.30 -3.13
CA CYS A 122 -2.15 5.04 -2.54
C CYS A 122 -2.90 4.20 -3.58
N HIS A 123 -2.38 3.01 -3.85
CA HIS A 123 -2.99 2.04 -4.74
C HIS A 123 -3.83 1.04 -3.93
N VAL A 124 -5.00 0.68 -4.44
CA VAL A 124 -5.85 -0.43 -3.96
C VAL A 124 -6.58 -1.11 -5.12
N ASP A 125 -6.94 -2.38 -4.93
CA ASP A 125 -7.78 -3.13 -5.87
C ASP A 125 -9.28 -2.97 -5.54
N ASP A 126 -10.15 -3.33 -6.49
CA ASP A 126 -11.61 -3.21 -6.38
C ASP A 126 -12.27 -4.19 -5.39
N ASP A 127 -11.51 -5.04 -4.72
CA ASP A 127 -11.94 -5.87 -3.59
C ASP A 127 -11.35 -5.41 -2.25
N ASN A 128 -10.79 -4.19 -2.19
CA ASN A 128 -10.32 -3.59 -0.94
C ASN A 128 -11.33 -2.61 -0.32
N TYR A 129 -11.35 -2.58 1.02
CA TYR A 129 -11.99 -1.55 1.83
C TYR A 129 -10.92 -0.64 2.42
N VAL A 130 -11.00 0.66 2.18
CA VAL A 130 -10.07 1.63 2.77
C VAL A 130 -10.74 2.32 3.97
N ASN A 131 -10.03 2.46 5.08
CA ASN A 131 -10.42 3.35 6.17
C ASN A 131 -9.66 4.69 6.04
N PRO A 132 -10.28 5.75 5.50
CA PRO A 132 -9.57 7.00 5.19
C PRO A 132 -9.02 7.68 6.45
N ARG A 133 -9.70 7.53 7.61
CA ARG A 133 -9.24 8.12 8.88
C ARG A 133 -7.96 7.46 9.37
N THR A 134 -7.87 6.14 9.31
CA THR A 134 -6.66 5.41 9.70
C THR A 134 -5.54 5.64 8.69
N LEU A 135 -5.86 5.64 7.39
CA LEU A 135 -4.90 5.97 6.34
C LEU A 135 -4.25 7.34 6.58
N LEU A 136 -5.06 8.38 6.79
CA LEU A 136 -4.58 9.73 7.08
C LEU A 136 -3.66 9.78 8.30
N ARG A 137 -4.05 9.10 9.39
CA ARG A 137 -3.22 9.01 10.61
C ARG A 137 -1.88 8.34 10.35
N LEU A 138 -1.88 7.22 9.61
CA LEU A 138 -0.65 6.51 9.26
C LEU A 138 0.30 7.43 8.47
N LEU A 139 -0.21 8.06 7.40
CA LEU A 139 0.62 8.89 6.52
C LEU A 139 1.11 10.18 7.20
N SER A 140 0.35 10.73 8.15
CA SER A 140 0.77 11.91 8.94
C SER A 140 2.02 11.68 9.81
N ALA A 141 2.43 10.43 10.01
CA ALA A 141 3.67 10.10 10.71
C ALA A 141 4.93 10.36 9.89
N PHE A 142 4.79 10.61 8.59
CA PHE A 142 5.88 10.79 7.66
C PHE A 142 5.76 12.13 6.93
N SER A 143 6.87 12.61 6.38
CA SER A 143 6.85 13.75 5.46
C SER A 143 6.75 13.27 4.01
N HIS A 144 5.80 13.81 3.24
CA HIS A 144 5.63 13.48 1.82
C HIS A 144 6.82 13.82 0.91
N SER A 145 7.77 14.63 1.37
CA SER A 145 9.01 14.95 0.64
C SER A 145 10.14 13.95 0.91
N GLN A 146 9.98 13.04 1.87
CA GLN A 146 10.92 11.94 2.13
C GLN A 146 10.65 10.77 1.20
N ASP A 147 11.54 9.77 1.24
CA ASP A 147 11.38 8.54 0.48
C ASP A 147 10.60 7.51 1.31
N VAL A 148 9.28 7.43 1.09
CA VAL A 148 8.40 6.55 1.85
C VAL A 148 7.62 5.64 0.92
N TYR A 149 7.82 4.34 1.11
CA TYR A 149 7.03 3.26 0.53
C TYR A 149 6.50 2.40 1.67
N VAL A 150 5.18 2.32 1.84
CA VAL A 150 4.55 1.63 2.98
C VAL A 150 3.45 0.70 2.50
N GLY A 151 3.42 -0.51 3.05
CA GLY A 151 2.44 -1.54 2.72
C GLY A 151 2.74 -2.85 3.44
N ARG A 152 2.05 -3.92 3.04
CA ARG A 152 2.31 -5.27 3.56
C ARG A 152 3.14 -6.07 2.54
N PRO A 153 4.26 -6.70 2.95
CA PRO A 153 5.00 -7.58 2.05
C PRO A 153 4.19 -8.83 1.69
N SER A 154 4.35 -9.33 0.47
CA SER A 154 3.61 -10.50 -0.01
C SER A 154 4.16 -11.84 0.46
N LEU A 155 5.43 -11.88 0.84
CA LEU A 155 6.16 -13.07 1.23
C LEU A 155 6.83 -12.84 2.59
N ASP A 156 7.39 -13.89 3.16
CA ASP A 156 8.26 -13.82 4.35
C ASP A 156 9.75 -13.65 3.99
N HIS A 157 10.06 -13.52 2.70
CA HIS A 157 11.40 -13.30 2.15
C HIS A 157 11.36 -12.37 0.92
N PRO A 158 12.45 -11.67 0.58
CA PRO A 158 12.51 -10.87 -0.65
C PRO A 158 12.54 -11.77 -1.88
N ILE A 159 11.98 -11.29 -2.99
CA ILE A 159 12.05 -11.98 -4.28
C ILE A 159 13.36 -11.64 -4.99
N GLU A 160 13.71 -12.46 -5.98
CA GLU A 160 14.88 -12.28 -6.82
C GLU A 160 14.43 -12.08 -8.27
N ALA A 161 14.91 -11.01 -8.92
CA ALA A 161 14.64 -10.76 -10.34
C ALA A 161 15.94 -10.53 -11.10
N ALA A 162 15.95 -10.91 -12.38
CA ALA A 162 17.07 -10.61 -13.27
C ALA A 162 17.02 -9.12 -13.66
N ASP A 163 18.12 -8.41 -13.40
CA ASP A 163 18.24 -6.97 -13.62
C ASP A 163 18.81 -6.66 -15.01
N HIS A 164 20.01 -7.17 -15.28
CA HIS A 164 20.69 -7.04 -16.57
C HIS A 164 21.36 -8.34 -17.01
N VAL A 165 21.37 -8.59 -18.32
CA VAL A 165 22.28 -9.57 -18.94
C VAL A 165 23.59 -8.84 -19.22
N GLN A 166 24.65 -9.21 -18.52
CA GLN A 166 25.99 -8.70 -18.76
C GLN A 166 26.50 -9.17 -20.14
N SER A 167 27.53 -8.50 -20.67
CA SER A 167 28.12 -8.81 -21.98
C SER A 167 28.72 -10.22 -22.07
N ASP A 168 29.01 -10.86 -20.93
CA ASP A 168 29.48 -12.24 -20.82
C ASP A 168 28.33 -13.28 -20.76
N GLY A 169 27.08 -12.83 -20.84
CA GLY A 169 25.88 -13.66 -20.74
C GLY A 169 25.44 -13.96 -19.30
N SER A 170 26.17 -13.48 -18.27
CA SER A 170 25.76 -13.63 -16.88
C SER A 170 24.59 -12.70 -16.56
N LYS A 171 23.63 -13.19 -15.75
CA LYS A 171 22.50 -12.39 -15.28
C LYS A 171 22.85 -11.81 -13.92
N THR A 172 22.85 -10.48 -13.80
CA THR A 172 22.80 -9.85 -12.49
C THR A 172 21.40 -10.04 -11.92
N THR A 173 21.33 -10.46 -10.66
CA THR A 173 20.07 -10.59 -9.95
C THR A 173 20.01 -9.59 -8.82
N VAL A 174 18.82 -9.03 -8.60
CA VAL A 174 18.54 -8.12 -7.50
C VAL A 174 17.54 -8.77 -6.57
N LYS A 175 17.76 -8.63 -5.26
CA LYS A 175 16.85 -9.10 -4.21
C LYS A 175 16.15 -7.91 -3.59
N PHE A 176 14.82 -7.97 -3.53
CA PHE A 176 14.01 -6.86 -3.03
C PHE A 176 12.67 -7.33 -2.46
N TRP A 177 12.12 -6.54 -1.55
CA TRP A 177 10.74 -6.66 -1.10
C TRP A 177 9.80 -5.82 -1.98
N PHE A 178 8.53 -6.20 -1.97
CA PHE A 178 7.46 -5.44 -2.59
C PHE A 178 6.20 -5.52 -1.72
N ALA A 179 5.40 -4.46 -1.73
CA ALA A 179 4.10 -4.47 -1.09
C ALA A 179 3.09 -5.20 -2.00
N THR A 180 2.27 -6.09 -1.42
CA THR A 180 1.22 -6.80 -2.15
C THR A 180 0.20 -5.81 -2.70
N GLY A 181 -0.03 -5.81 -4.02
CA GLY A 181 -1.01 -4.93 -4.66
C GLY A 181 -2.41 -5.06 -4.05
N GLY A 182 -2.89 -6.29 -3.87
CA GLY A 182 -4.20 -6.59 -3.28
C GLY A 182 -4.32 -6.37 -1.76
N ALA A 183 -3.25 -5.92 -1.07
CA ALA A 183 -3.36 -5.35 0.27
C ALA A 183 -3.44 -3.81 0.24
N GLY A 184 -3.11 -3.21 -0.90
CA GLY A 184 -2.85 -1.79 -1.05
C GLY A 184 -1.48 -1.36 -0.51
N PHE A 185 -0.98 -0.25 -1.06
CA PHE A 185 0.28 0.37 -0.65
C PHE A 185 0.22 1.87 -0.88
N CYS A 186 1.13 2.62 -0.22
CA CYS A 186 1.28 4.05 -0.45
C CYS A 186 2.73 4.47 -0.69
N ILE A 187 2.89 5.48 -1.53
CA ILE A 187 4.16 6.07 -1.95
C ILE A 187 4.07 7.59 -1.75
N SER A 188 5.06 8.16 -1.07
CA SER A 188 5.21 9.62 -0.93
C SER A 188 5.53 10.28 -2.28
N ARG A 189 5.07 11.52 -2.50
CA ARG A 189 5.37 12.28 -3.72
C ARG A 189 6.87 12.41 -3.98
N GLY A 190 7.69 12.63 -2.93
CA GLY A 190 9.15 12.71 -3.05
C GLY A 190 9.75 11.45 -3.70
N LEU A 191 9.37 10.28 -3.20
CA LEU A 191 9.76 9.00 -3.78
C LEU A 191 9.24 8.81 -5.20
N ALA A 192 7.96 9.09 -5.43
CA ALA A 192 7.38 8.97 -6.77
C ALA A 192 8.16 9.81 -7.78
N LEU A 193 8.46 11.09 -7.51
CA LEU A 193 9.26 11.90 -8.43
C LEU A 193 10.62 11.28 -8.77
N LYS A 194 11.25 10.53 -7.86
CA LYS A 194 12.49 9.77 -8.11
C LYS A 194 12.27 8.51 -8.95
N MET A 195 11.10 7.88 -8.88
CA MET A 195 10.72 6.73 -9.70
C MET A 195 10.46 7.10 -11.16
N SER A 196 10.23 8.38 -11.48
CA SER A 196 9.83 8.86 -12.81
C SER A 196 10.67 8.35 -13.99
N PRO A 197 12.01 8.22 -13.91
CA PRO A 197 12.81 7.66 -15.02
C PRO A 197 12.39 6.24 -15.43
N TRP A 198 11.79 5.46 -14.52
CA TRP A 198 11.36 4.08 -14.76
C TRP A 198 9.85 3.89 -14.77
N ALA A 199 9.08 4.86 -14.26
CA ALA A 199 7.64 4.72 -14.05
C ALA A 199 6.77 5.70 -14.85
N SER A 200 7.24 6.91 -15.14
CA SER A 200 6.40 7.92 -15.79
C SER A 200 6.41 7.80 -17.31
N LEU A 201 5.40 8.39 -17.98
CA LEU A 201 5.34 8.53 -19.43
C LEU A 201 5.40 7.19 -20.16
N GLY A 202 4.76 6.17 -19.60
CA GLY A 202 4.74 4.81 -20.14
C GLY A 202 5.98 3.96 -19.81
N ASN A 203 7.02 4.51 -19.18
CA ASN A 203 8.23 3.77 -18.83
C ASN A 203 7.95 2.61 -17.86
N PHE A 204 6.88 2.70 -17.06
CA PHE A 204 6.49 1.60 -16.16
C PHE A 204 6.26 0.30 -16.94
N ILE A 205 5.59 0.38 -18.09
CA ILE A 205 5.30 -0.77 -18.95
C ILE A 205 6.61 -1.36 -19.49
N SER A 206 7.50 -0.50 -20.00
CA SER A 206 8.81 -0.93 -20.52
C SER A 206 9.67 -1.57 -19.43
N THR A 207 9.67 -1.01 -18.23
CA THR A 207 10.36 -1.56 -17.06
C THR A 207 9.79 -2.94 -16.71
N ALA A 208 8.47 -3.06 -16.55
CA ALA A 208 7.79 -4.32 -16.22
C ALA A 208 8.07 -5.42 -17.25
N GLU A 209 8.08 -5.09 -18.56
CA GLU A 209 8.37 -6.07 -19.60
C GLU A 209 9.84 -6.50 -19.61
N ARG A 210 10.78 -5.60 -19.30
CA ARG A 210 12.21 -5.91 -19.18
C ARG A 210 12.46 -6.92 -18.06
N VAL A 211 11.92 -6.67 -16.87
CA VAL A 211 12.13 -7.54 -15.69
C VAL A 211 11.13 -8.69 -15.58
N ARG A 212 10.10 -8.68 -16.43
CA ARG A 212 9.04 -9.70 -16.52
C ARG A 212 8.22 -9.87 -15.23
N LEU A 213 8.09 -8.82 -14.43
CA LEU A 213 7.41 -8.85 -13.13
C LEU A 213 5.97 -8.30 -13.19
N PRO A 214 5.04 -8.79 -12.34
CA PRO A 214 3.76 -8.13 -12.05
C PRO A 214 3.91 -6.64 -11.70
N ASP A 215 2.81 -5.91 -11.72
CA ASP A 215 2.80 -4.46 -11.46
C ASP A 215 3.29 -4.12 -10.04
N ASP A 216 2.78 -4.79 -9.01
CA ASP A 216 3.24 -4.59 -7.63
C ASP A 216 4.73 -4.95 -7.41
N CYS A 217 5.17 -6.06 -8.00
CA CYS A 217 6.58 -6.46 -8.02
C CYS A 217 7.45 -5.45 -8.79
N THR A 218 6.94 -4.84 -9.86
CA THR A 218 7.65 -3.81 -10.64
C THR A 218 7.81 -2.53 -9.81
N ILE A 219 6.79 -2.12 -9.06
CA ILE A 219 6.88 -1.02 -8.08
C ILE A 219 7.99 -1.33 -7.05
N GLY A 220 7.98 -2.52 -6.45
CA GLY A 220 9.04 -2.94 -5.52
C GLY A 220 10.42 -2.97 -6.15
N TYR A 221 10.56 -3.48 -7.37
CA TYR A 221 11.83 -3.50 -8.09
C TYR A 221 12.37 -2.09 -8.34
N ILE A 222 11.52 -1.14 -8.77
CA ILE A 222 11.95 0.25 -8.97
C ILE A 222 12.39 0.88 -7.64
N ILE A 223 11.60 0.69 -6.57
CA ILE A 223 11.81 1.38 -5.29
C ILE A 223 12.96 0.75 -4.48
N GLU A 224 12.91 -0.55 -4.22
CA GLU A 224 13.93 -1.24 -3.43
C GLU A 224 15.13 -1.64 -4.29
N GLY A 225 14.88 -2.16 -5.49
CA GLY A 225 15.93 -2.74 -6.33
C GLY A 225 16.80 -1.71 -7.03
N LEU A 226 16.21 -0.59 -7.49
CA LEU A 226 16.94 0.46 -8.21
C LEU A 226 17.22 1.70 -7.36
N LEU A 227 16.24 2.14 -6.55
CA LEU A 227 16.37 3.34 -5.72
C LEU A 227 16.89 3.05 -4.30
N GLU A 228 17.04 1.77 -3.92
CA GLU A 228 17.52 1.32 -2.60
C GLU A 228 16.69 1.86 -1.41
N VAL A 229 15.42 2.19 -1.64
CA VAL A 229 14.50 2.66 -0.60
C VAL A 229 13.72 1.47 -0.06
N LYS A 230 13.85 1.18 1.23
CA LYS A 230 13.20 0.02 1.86
C LYS A 230 11.69 0.20 2.01
N LEU A 231 10.94 -0.87 1.74
CA LEU A 231 9.55 -1.02 2.10
C LEU A 231 9.40 -0.93 3.62
N LEU A 232 8.57 0.00 4.07
CA LEU A 232 8.11 0.07 5.45
C LEU A 232 6.96 -0.92 5.63
N HIS A 233 7.26 -2.02 6.32
CA HIS A 233 6.28 -3.06 6.60
C HIS A 233 5.23 -2.52 7.58
N SER A 234 3.97 -2.50 7.16
CA SER A 234 2.84 -2.08 7.99
C SER A 234 1.84 -3.22 8.17
N PRO A 235 1.50 -3.59 9.42
CA PRO A 235 0.50 -4.63 9.71
C PRO A 235 -0.94 -4.14 9.50
N LEU A 236 -1.12 -2.88 9.05
CA LEU A 236 -2.43 -2.26 8.88
C LEU A 236 -3.04 -2.48 7.48
N PHE A 237 -2.29 -3.07 6.56
CA PHE A 237 -2.73 -3.36 5.20
C PHE A 237 -3.03 -4.85 5.04
N HIS A 238 -4.22 -5.23 4.58
CA HIS A 238 -4.66 -6.63 4.55
C HIS A 238 -5.14 -7.07 3.17
N SER A 239 -4.63 -8.23 2.73
CA SER A 239 -5.02 -8.88 1.47
C SER A 239 -5.85 -10.15 1.71
N HIS A 240 -6.66 -10.54 0.73
CA HIS A 240 -7.34 -11.84 0.74
C HIS A 240 -6.41 -13.04 0.57
N LEU A 241 -5.11 -12.84 0.37
CA LEU A 241 -4.09 -13.88 0.45
C LEU A 241 -3.78 -14.29 1.90
N GLU A 242 -4.24 -13.51 2.88
CA GLU A 242 -4.09 -13.80 4.30
C GLU A 242 -5.31 -14.51 4.87
N ASN A 243 -5.17 -15.09 6.06
CA ASN A 243 -6.32 -15.56 6.83
C ASN A 243 -6.98 -14.37 7.54
N LEU A 244 -7.99 -13.76 6.90
CA LEU A 244 -8.69 -12.58 7.40
C LEU A 244 -9.56 -12.88 8.64
N GLN A 245 -9.90 -14.15 8.90
CA GLN A 245 -10.67 -14.53 10.09
C GLN A 245 -9.85 -14.39 11.39
N ARG A 246 -8.53 -14.27 11.29
CA ARG A 246 -7.64 -13.94 12.42
C ARG A 246 -7.80 -12.50 12.88
N LEU A 247 -8.27 -11.61 12.01
CA LEU A 247 -8.58 -10.23 12.36
C LEU A 247 -10.00 -10.16 12.92
N GLN A 248 -10.12 -9.80 14.20
CA GLN A 248 -11.37 -9.95 14.95
C GLN A 248 -11.77 -8.69 15.71
N GLY A 249 -13.08 -8.48 15.83
CA GLY A 249 -13.67 -7.45 16.68
C GLY A 249 -13.21 -6.04 16.33
N GLU A 250 -12.96 -5.23 17.35
CA GLU A 250 -12.59 -3.81 17.20
C GLU A 250 -11.26 -3.59 16.45
N SER A 251 -10.37 -4.59 16.42
CA SER A 251 -9.12 -4.49 15.68
C SER A 251 -9.36 -4.28 14.18
N VAL A 252 -10.44 -4.85 13.63
CA VAL A 252 -10.81 -4.69 12.21
C VAL A 252 -11.00 -3.21 11.86
N LEU A 253 -11.59 -2.44 12.77
CA LEU A 253 -11.92 -1.03 12.55
C LEU A 253 -10.69 -0.11 12.60
N GLN A 254 -9.56 -0.63 13.08
CA GLN A 254 -8.29 0.11 13.20
C GLN A 254 -7.34 -0.13 12.01
N GLN A 255 -7.71 -0.98 11.05
CA GLN A 255 -6.88 -1.25 9.88
C GLN A 255 -6.99 -0.13 8.83
N VAL A 256 -5.97 -0.02 7.98
CA VAL A 256 -5.94 0.92 6.86
C VAL A 256 -6.69 0.32 5.68
N THR A 257 -6.38 -0.92 5.32
CA THR A 257 -7.10 -1.66 4.28
C THR A 257 -7.57 -3.01 4.81
N LEU A 258 -8.69 -3.46 4.26
CA LEU A 258 -9.20 -4.84 4.38
C LEU A 258 -9.49 -5.37 2.99
N SER A 259 -9.60 -6.68 2.86
CA SER A 259 -10.01 -7.35 1.61
C SER A 259 -11.11 -8.37 1.91
N TYR A 260 -11.63 -9.04 0.88
CA TYR A 260 -12.43 -10.26 1.01
C TYR A 260 -12.00 -11.30 -0.03
N GLY A 261 -12.28 -12.56 0.27
CA GLY A 261 -11.91 -13.71 -0.57
C GLY A 261 -12.55 -13.71 -1.96
N ASP A 262 -11.82 -14.27 -2.90
CA ASP A 262 -12.30 -14.50 -4.26
C ASP A 262 -13.43 -15.57 -4.30
N PRO A 263 -14.01 -15.86 -5.47
CA PRO A 263 -15.05 -16.88 -5.59
C PRO A 263 -14.63 -18.29 -5.15
N GLU A 264 -13.33 -18.61 -5.08
CA GLU A 264 -12.81 -19.92 -4.65
C GLU A 264 -12.68 -19.99 -3.12
N ASN A 265 -12.45 -18.85 -2.47
CA ASN A 265 -12.29 -18.71 -1.03
C ASN A 265 -13.25 -17.68 -0.41
N LYS A 266 -14.55 -17.78 -0.73
CA LYS A 266 -15.60 -16.83 -0.30
C LYS A 266 -15.73 -16.66 1.23
N HIS A 267 -15.22 -17.62 2.00
CA HIS A 267 -15.27 -17.58 3.46
C HIS A 267 -14.13 -16.75 4.08
N ASN A 268 -13.12 -16.37 3.29
CA ASN A 268 -12.03 -15.54 3.76
C ASN A 268 -12.46 -14.08 3.88
N VAL A 269 -13.06 -13.75 5.02
CA VAL A 269 -13.54 -12.42 5.35
C VAL A 269 -13.22 -12.09 6.79
N VAL A 270 -13.19 -10.80 7.10
CA VAL A 270 -12.96 -10.32 8.46
C VAL A 270 -14.09 -10.73 9.41
N SER A 271 -13.75 -10.95 10.68
CA SER A 271 -14.74 -11.27 11.71
C SER A 271 -15.19 -10.00 12.43
N VAL A 272 -16.35 -9.47 12.04
CA VAL A 272 -16.99 -8.29 12.63
C VAL A 272 -18.42 -8.58 13.07
N GLY A 273 -18.84 -7.97 14.18
CA GLY A 273 -20.12 -8.24 14.81
C GLY A 273 -21.34 -7.70 14.05
N GLY A 274 -22.39 -8.53 13.98
CA GLY A 274 -23.79 -8.20 14.28
C GLY A 274 -24.61 -7.25 13.39
N VAL A 275 -24.03 -6.52 12.43
CA VAL A 275 -24.82 -5.55 11.63
C VAL A 275 -25.63 -6.25 10.53
N PHE A 276 -24.99 -7.11 9.73
CA PHE A 276 -25.63 -7.86 8.66
C PHE A 276 -25.23 -9.34 8.70
N GLY A 277 -26.15 -10.24 8.35
CA GLY A 277 -25.81 -11.65 8.15
C GLY A 277 -24.92 -11.85 6.91
N LEU A 278 -24.16 -12.96 6.84
CA LEU A 278 -23.25 -13.26 5.70
C LEU A 278 -23.98 -13.29 4.34
N GLN A 279 -25.25 -13.68 4.32
CA GLN A 279 -26.06 -13.66 3.10
C GLN A 279 -26.33 -12.24 2.58
N GLN A 280 -26.44 -11.25 3.47
CA GLN A 280 -26.77 -9.86 3.12
C GLN A 280 -25.53 -9.02 2.78
N ASP A 281 -24.36 -9.42 3.30
CA ASP A 281 -23.11 -8.67 3.15
C ASP A 281 -21.92 -9.65 3.09
N PRO A 282 -21.82 -10.49 2.06
CA PRO A 282 -20.86 -11.59 2.01
C PRO A 282 -19.39 -11.15 2.13
N THR A 283 -19.06 -9.91 1.79
CA THR A 283 -17.71 -9.32 1.90
C THR A 283 -17.41 -8.72 3.28
N ARG A 284 -18.44 -8.52 4.11
CA ARG A 284 -18.40 -7.82 5.40
C ARG A 284 -18.17 -6.31 5.32
N PHE A 285 -18.04 -5.73 4.11
CA PHE A 285 -17.75 -4.31 3.93
C PHE A 285 -18.89 -3.41 4.39
N LYS A 286 -20.16 -3.83 4.24
CA LYS A 286 -21.29 -3.05 4.78
C LYS A 286 -21.29 -3.06 6.30
N SER A 287 -20.98 -4.20 6.91
CA SER A 287 -20.87 -4.33 8.36
C SER A 287 -19.73 -3.46 8.91
N VAL A 288 -18.53 -3.54 8.32
CA VAL A 288 -17.40 -2.65 8.66
C VAL A 288 -17.78 -1.18 8.51
N HIS A 289 -18.43 -0.82 7.40
CA HIS A 289 -18.85 0.55 7.15
C HIS A 289 -19.83 1.07 8.19
N CYS A 290 -20.86 0.31 8.55
CA CYS A 290 -21.81 0.75 9.57
C CYS A 290 -21.21 0.82 10.97
N LEU A 291 -20.17 0.04 11.27
CA LEU A 291 -19.45 0.15 12.53
C LEU A 291 -18.58 1.42 12.57
N LEU A 292 -17.96 1.81 11.44
CA LEU A 292 -17.17 3.04 11.32
C LEU A 292 -18.02 4.32 11.16
N TYR A 293 -19.17 4.20 10.51
CA TYR A 293 -20.06 5.30 10.12
C TYR A 293 -21.52 4.92 10.44
N PRO A 294 -21.90 4.87 11.72
CA PRO A 294 -23.22 4.39 12.15
C PRO A 294 -24.38 5.30 11.69
N ASP A 295 -24.10 6.55 11.37
CA ASP A 295 -25.11 7.53 10.92
C ASP A 295 -25.44 7.40 9.42
N THR A 296 -24.79 6.48 8.70
CA THR A 296 -25.10 6.22 7.29
C THR A 296 -26.54 5.71 7.16
N ILE A 297 -27.36 6.38 6.33
CA ILE A 297 -28.83 6.22 6.26
C ILE A 297 -29.31 4.77 6.07
N TRP A 298 -28.57 3.96 5.33
CA TRP A 298 -28.94 2.56 5.04
C TRP A 298 -28.44 1.56 6.10
N CYS A 299 -27.69 2.01 7.10
CA CYS A 299 -27.25 1.17 8.20
C CYS A 299 -28.45 0.80 9.11
N PRO A 300 -28.54 -0.45 9.58
CA PRO A 300 -29.56 -0.84 10.54
C PRO A 300 -29.42 -0.01 11.82
N ALA A 301 -30.53 0.46 12.36
CA ALA A 301 -30.54 1.10 13.67
C ALA A 301 -29.93 0.13 14.71
N LYS A 302 -29.03 0.64 15.56
CA LYS A 302 -28.53 -0.13 16.70
C LYS A 302 -29.74 -0.60 17.50
N LYS A 303 -29.98 -1.91 17.57
CA LYS A 303 -30.86 -2.46 18.60
C LYS A 303 -30.19 -2.11 19.92
N MET A 304 -30.74 -1.12 20.64
CA MET A 304 -30.36 -0.90 22.03
C MET A 304 -30.74 -2.20 22.77
N SER A 305 -29.75 -3.00 23.15
CA SER A 305 -29.94 -4.08 24.11
C SER A 305 -29.92 -3.50 25.52
#